data_AF-A0A8T3DM93-F1
#
_entry.id   AF-A0A8T3DM93-F1
#
_cell.length_a   1.000
_cell.length_b   1.000
_cell.length_c   1.000
_cell.angle_alpha   90.00
_cell.angle_beta   90.00
_cell.angle_gamma   90.00
#
_symmetry.space_group_name_H-M   'P 1'
#
loop_
_entity.id
_entity.type
_entity.pdbx_description
1 polymer ?
#
loop_
_entity_poly.entity_id
_entity_poly.type
_entity_poly.pdbx_seq_one_letter_code
_entity_poly.pdbx_strand_id
1 'polypeptide(L)'
;MDSNSTVNFFNISQSFTVSDIIVIGAYFLMNVAVGVWSSCRVSRNTLSGYFLAGRDMAWWPIGASLFASSEGSGLFIGLAGTGAAGGIAVAGFEWNATYVLLALAWVFVPVYVSSGIVTMPEYLGRRFGGERIRMYLSALSLLLSVFTKISTDLYSGALFIQVCLGWNLYLSTVLMLVVTALYTIAGGLAAVIYTDTLQTVIMIIGAIILTITAFNKIGGYSNLEGVYQKAIPSKIIPNTTCHLPRADAMHLFRDPVVGDLPWPGMTLGLTILATWYWCTDQARESSLVPKFCIRVFGGGGGVEGGGCCFCRILEVPV
;
A
#
# COMPACT_ATOMS: atom_id res chain seq x y z
N MET A 1 21.95 -6.37 31.55
CA MET A 1 22.47 -7.37 30.59
C MET A 1 21.36 -8.40 30.40
N ASP A 2 20.36 -8.10 29.57
CA ASP A 2 19.21 -9.00 29.31
C ASP A 2 18.85 -9.01 27.82
N SER A 3 19.87 -9.03 26.96
CA SER A 3 19.73 -9.02 25.50
C SER A 3 19.60 -10.41 24.87
N ASN A 4 19.48 -11.48 25.66
CA ASN A 4 19.50 -12.87 25.17
C ASN A 4 18.12 -13.55 25.06
N SER A 5 17.05 -12.92 25.57
CA SER A 5 15.72 -13.55 25.65
C SER A 5 14.83 -13.31 24.42
N THR A 6 15.14 -12.30 23.59
CA THR A 6 14.38 -11.98 22.37
C THR A 6 14.92 -12.68 21.12
N VAL A 7 16.16 -13.18 21.15
CA VAL A 7 16.82 -13.78 19.98
C VAL A 7 16.37 -15.22 19.72
N ASN A 8 15.91 -15.94 20.74
CA ASN A 8 15.51 -17.36 20.61
C ASN A 8 14.04 -17.59 20.22
N PHE A 9 13.24 -16.54 20.03
CA PHE A 9 11.80 -16.66 19.75
C PHE A 9 11.49 -17.18 18.33
N PHE A 10 12.40 -16.94 17.37
CA PHE A 10 12.17 -17.13 15.92
C PHE A 10 13.10 -18.16 15.26
N ASN A 11 13.45 -19.26 15.94
CA ASN A 11 13.93 -20.45 15.22
C ASN A 11 12.74 -21.12 14.51
N ILE A 12 12.30 -20.51 13.41
CA ILE A 12 11.43 -21.12 12.40
C ILE A 12 12.39 -21.71 11.37
N SER A 13 12.91 -22.89 11.63
CA SER A 13 13.57 -23.68 10.59
C SER A 13 12.48 -24.35 9.74
N GLN A 14 11.70 -23.53 9.01
CA GLN A 14 10.99 -24.05 7.85
C GLN A 14 12.06 -24.43 6.84
N SER A 15 12.25 -25.74 6.63
CA SER A 15 13.14 -26.20 5.58
C SER A 15 12.45 -25.91 4.25
N PHE A 16 12.89 -24.87 3.55
CA PHE A 16 12.45 -24.60 2.18
C PHE A 16 12.74 -25.83 1.33
N THR A 17 11.71 -26.31 0.65
CA THR A 17 11.90 -27.38 -0.33
C THR A 17 12.63 -26.79 -1.53
N VAL A 18 13.39 -27.59 -2.27
CA VAL A 18 14.07 -27.16 -3.50
C VAL A 18 13.10 -26.50 -4.48
N SER A 19 11.85 -26.97 -4.54
CA SER A 19 10.76 -26.37 -5.32
C SER A 19 10.50 -24.91 -4.93
N ASP A 20 10.52 -24.59 -3.63
CA ASP A 20 10.20 -23.26 -3.13
C ASP A 20 11.31 -22.27 -3.53
N ILE A 21 12.57 -22.69 -3.44
CA ILE A 21 13.73 -21.90 -3.87
C ILE A 21 13.68 -21.64 -5.37
N ILE A 22 13.32 -22.64 -6.17
CA ILE A 22 13.18 -22.48 -7.63
C ILE A 22 12.09 -21.47 -7.95
N VAL A 23 10.93 -21.53 -7.29
CA VAL A 23 9.82 -20.58 -7.51
C VAL A 23 10.23 -19.17 -7.13
N ILE A 24 10.91 -18.98 -5.98
CA ILE A 24 11.42 -17.68 -5.55
C ILE A 24 12.46 -17.14 -6.54
N GLY A 25 13.40 -17.97 -6.98
CA GLY A 25 14.40 -17.61 -7.97
C GLY A 25 13.78 -17.21 -9.31
N ALA A 26 12.80 -17.97 -9.79
CA ALA A 26 12.04 -17.66 -11.00
C ALA A 26 11.28 -16.34 -10.88
N TYR A 27 10.67 -16.06 -9.72
CA TYR A 27 10.02 -14.79 -9.44
C TYR A 27 11.00 -13.60 -9.55
N PHE A 28 12.15 -13.67 -8.89
CA PHE A 28 13.14 -12.57 -8.95
C PHE A 28 13.70 -12.39 -10.37
N LEU A 29 14.01 -13.48 -11.08
CA LEU A 29 14.45 -13.43 -12.46
C LEU A 29 13.40 -12.81 -13.38
N MET A 30 12.12 -13.15 -13.19
CA MET A 30 11.02 -12.57 -13.97
C MET A 30 10.89 -11.06 -13.72
N ASN A 31 11.01 -10.60 -12.48
CA ASN A 31 10.98 -9.17 -12.15
C ASN A 31 12.15 -8.41 -12.80
N VAL A 32 13.37 -8.96 -12.72
CA VAL A 32 14.55 -8.37 -13.37
C VAL A 32 14.37 -8.36 -14.89
N ALA A 33 13.87 -9.45 -15.47
CA ALA A 33 13.63 -9.54 -16.91
C ALA A 33 12.62 -8.50 -17.39
N VAL A 34 11.49 -8.32 -16.69
CA VAL A 34 10.48 -7.30 -17.02
C VAL A 34 11.02 -5.88 -16.81
N GLY A 35 11.78 -5.65 -15.74
CA GLY A 35 12.45 -4.38 -15.48
C GLY A 35 13.42 -4.01 -16.61
N VAL A 36 14.33 -4.91 -16.97
CA VAL A 36 15.31 -4.71 -18.06
C VAL A 36 14.60 -4.56 -19.40
N TRP A 37 13.62 -5.41 -19.71
CA TRP A 37 12.83 -5.32 -20.94
C TRP A 37 12.15 -3.96 -21.07
N SER A 38 11.56 -3.46 -19.99
CA SER A 38 10.93 -2.14 -19.95
C SER A 38 11.96 -1.02 -20.13
N SER A 39 13.06 -1.07 -19.39
CA SER A 39 14.15 -0.07 -19.48
C SER A 39 14.82 -0.04 -20.86
N CYS A 40 14.87 -1.18 -21.59
CA CYS A 40 15.40 -1.25 -22.95
C CYS A 40 14.41 -0.73 -24.00
N ARG A 41 13.10 -0.80 -23.76
CA ARG A 41 12.07 -0.31 -24.70
C ARG A 41 11.87 1.20 -24.64
N VAL A 42 12.12 1.81 -23.48
CA VAL A 42 12.03 3.26 -23.29
C VAL A 42 13.38 3.88 -23.65
N SER A 43 13.43 4.66 -24.73
CA SER A 43 14.64 5.33 -25.22
C SER A 43 15.33 6.11 -24.09
N ARG A 44 16.49 5.63 -23.61
CA ARG A 44 17.28 6.24 -22.52
C ARG A 44 17.78 7.66 -22.82
N ASN A 45 17.75 8.08 -24.09
CA ASN A 45 18.39 9.32 -24.57
C ASN A 45 17.59 10.61 -24.33
N THR A 46 16.44 10.57 -23.67
CA THR A 46 15.68 11.77 -23.34
C THR A 46 15.23 11.73 -21.88
N LEU A 47 15.47 12.82 -21.13
CA LEU A 47 14.91 13.01 -19.78
C LEU A 47 13.37 12.85 -19.78
N SER A 48 12.73 13.18 -20.90
CA SER A 48 11.33 12.88 -21.16
C SER A 48 11.01 11.38 -21.22
N GLY A 49 11.88 10.51 -21.71
CA GLY A 49 11.62 9.05 -21.68
C GLY A 49 11.63 8.50 -20.24
N TYR A 50 12.53 9.01 -19.40
CA TYR A 50 12.66 8.60 -18.00
C TYR A 50 11.49 9.06 -17.12
N PHE A 51 10.92 10.25 -17.38
CA PHE A 51 9.81 10.85 -16.60
C PHE A 51 8.43 10.84 -17.29
N LEU A 52 8.35 10.90 -18.63
CA LEU A 52 7.11 11.01 -19.43
C LEU A 52 6.68 9.71 -20.11
N ALA A 53 7.06 8.54 -19.59
CA ALA A 53 6.49 7.26 -20.06
C ALA A 53 4.95 7.15 -19.96
N GLY A 54 4.26 8.19 -19.47
CA GLY A 54 2.82 8.23 -19.25
C GLY A 54 1.93 8.80 -20.37
N ARG A 55 2.42 9.12 -21.60
CA ARG A 55 1.49 9.56 -22.67
C ARG A 55 0.69 8.42 -23.31
N ASP A 56 1.29 7.22 -23.43
CA ASP A 56 0.68 6.07 -24.13
C ASP A 56 0.39 4.87 -23.23
N MET A 57 0.53 5.02 -21.91
CA MET A 57 0.23 3.93 -20.98
C MET A 57 -1.28 3.73 -20.83
N ALA A 58 -1.71 2.46 -20.87
CA ALA A 58 -3.09 2.09 -20.57
C ALA A 58 -3.43 2.46 -19.10
N TRP A 59 -4.72 2.53 -18.77
CA TRP A 59 -5.15 2.88 -17.40
C TRP A 59 -4.87 1.75 -16.40
N TRP A 60 -4.94 0.49 -16.83
CA TRP A 60 -4.84 -0.66 -15.94
C TRP A 60 -3.44 -0.86 -15.30
N PRO A 61 -2.28 -0.67 -15.97
CA PRO A 61 -0.97 -0.75 -15.33
C PRO A 61 -0.75 0.42 -14.36
N ILE A 62 -1.29 1.60 -14.68
CA ILE A 62 -1.22 2.76 -13.79
C ILE A 62 -2.02 2.47 -12.51
N GLY A 63 -3.22 1.90 -12.63
CA GLY A 63 -4.02 1.47 -11.48
C GLY A 63 -3.35 0.37 -10.67
N ALA A 64 -2.75 -0.62 -11.34
CA ALA A 64 -2.03 -1.71 -10.68
C ALA A 64 -0.78 -1.22 -9.94
N SER A 65 -0.05 -0.24 -10.49
CA SER A 65 1.09 0.40 -9.82
C SER A 65 0.65 1.31 -8.67
N LEU A 66 -0.47 2.04 -8.81
CA LEU A 66 -1.07 2.78 -7.70
C LEU A 66 -1.48 1.84 -6.56
N PHE A 67 -2.04 0.67 -6.87
CA PHE A 67 -2.37 -0.35 -5.88
C PHE A 67 -1.12 -0.93 -5.19
N ALA A 68 -0.12 -1.38 -5.97
CA ALA A 68 1.14 -1.91 -5.41
C ALA A 68 1.91 -0.88 -4.58
N SER A 69 1.91 0.39 -5.03
CA SER A 69 2.51 1.50 -4.30
C SER A 69 1.70 1.92 -3.09
N SER A 70 0.40 1.57 -3.05
CA SER A 70 -0.46 1.96 -1.94
C SER A 70 -0.17 1.12 -0.72
N GLU A 71 -0.23 -0.22 -0.81
CA GLU A 71 0.00 -1.07 0.35
C GLU A 71 0.58 -2.41 -0.10
N GLY A 72 1.90 -2.57 0.01
CA GLY A 72 2.57 -3.83 -0.29
C GLY A 72 2.59 -4.75 0.91
N SER A 73 3.75 -4.80 1.58
CA SER A 73 3.98 -5.69 2.73
C SER A 73 3.10 -5.36 3.95
N GLY A 74 2.71 -4.09 4.11
CA GLY A 74 1.85 -3.63 5.20
C GLY A 74 0.45 -4.27 5.19
N LEU A 75 -0.16 -4.45 4.01
CA LEU A 75 -1.48 -5.06 3.90
C LEU A 75 -1.41 -6.58 4.15
N PHE A 76 -0.47 -7.27 3.52
CA PHE A 76 -0.38 -8.72 3.63
C PHE A 76 0.06 -9.23 5.00
N ILE A 77 0.95 -8.50 5.70
CA ILE A 77 1.45 -8.93 7.01
C ILE A 77 0.72 -8.18 8.13
N GLY A 78 0.53 -6.88 7.99
CA GLY A 78 -0.12 -6.02 8.99
C GLY A 78 -1.62 -6.24 9.05
N LEU A 79 -2.36 -6.05 7.95
CA LEU A 79 -3.82 -6.21 7.96
C LEU A 79 -4.22 -7.68 8.17
N ALA A 80 -3.50 -8.64 7.59
CA ALA A 80 -3.75 -10.06 7.87
C ALA A 80 -3.45 -10.42 9.34
N GLY A 81 -2.38 -9.87 9.93
CA GLY A 81 -2.02 -10.09 11.33
C GLY A 81 -3.04 -9.47 12.30
N THR A 82 -3.48 -8.24 12.03
CA THR A 82 -4.55 -7.58 12.81
C THR A 82 -5.90 -8.26 12.61
N GLY A 83 -6.19 -8.79 11.42
CA GLY A 83 -7.36 -9.63 11.16
C GLY A 83 -7.30 -10.98 11.90
N ALA A 84 -6.12 -11.58 12.01
CA ALA A 84 -5.93 -12.78 12.82
C ALA A 84 -6.16 -12.49 14.32
N ALA A 85 -5.62 -11.38 14.82
CA ALA A 85 -5.73 -10.99 16.24
C ALA A 85 -7.11 -10.41 16.63
N GLY A 86 -7.78 -9.70 15.72
CA GLY A 86 -8.99 -8.93 15.99
C GLY A 86 -10.23 -9.36 15.21
N GLY A 87 -10.10 -10.12 14.13
CA GLY A 87 -11.23 -10.52 13.30
C GLY A 87 -11.62 -9.48 12.23
N ILE A 88 -12.87 -9.57 11.77
CA ILE A 88 -13.35 -8.92 10.52
C ILE A 88 -13.48 -7.40 10.60
N ALA A 89 -13.51 -6.82 11.81
CA ALA A 89 -13.61 -5.37 12.01
C ALA A 89 -12.53 -4.57 11.24
N VAL A 90 -11.35 -5.16 11.06
CA VAL A 90 -10.25 -4.54 10.29
C VAL A 90 -10.62 -4.27 8.83
N ALA A 91 -11.54 -5.05 8.24
CA ALA A 91 -12.02 -4.81 6.87
C ALA A 91 -12.70 -3.44 6.70
N GLY A 92 -13.16 -2.82 7.81
CA GLY A 92 -13.72 -1.47 7.80
C GLY A 92 -12.75 -0.40 7.28
N PHE A 93 -11.43 -0.59 7.42
CA PHE A 93 -10.42 0.30 6.86
C PHE A 93 -10.49 0.35 5.33
N GLU A 94 -10.61 -0.81 4.68
CA GLU A 94 -10.65 -0.93 3.21
C GLU A 94 -12.00 -0.48 2.62
N TRP A 95 -13.10 -0.77 3.32
CA TRP A 95 -14.42 -0.26 2.93
C TRP A 95 -14.44 1.26 2.98
N ASN A 96 -13.86 1.86 4.01
CA ASN A 96 -13.77 3.31 4.13
C ASN A 96 -12.91 3.91 3.00
N ALA A 97 -11.74 3.32 2.74
CA ALA A 97 -10.85 3.72 1.65
C ALA A 97 -11.55 3.74 0.28
N THR A 98 -12.44 2.77 0.02
CA THR A 98 -13.20 2.70 -1.24
C THR A 98 -14.06 3.96 -1.48
N TYR A 99 -14.78 4.43 -0.46
CA TYR A 99 -15.62 5.64 -0.59
C TYR A 99 -14.78 6.90 -0.79
N VAL A 100 -13.65 7.01 -0.06
CA VAL A 100 -12.75 8.15 -0.20
C VAL A 100 -12.05 8.15 -1.57
N LEU A 101 -11.68 6.99 -2.12
CA LEU A 101 -11.12 6.88 -3.46
C LEU A 101 -12.10 7.33 -4.55
N LEU A 102 -13.39 7.04 -4.39
CA LEU A 102 -14.44 7.58 -5.27
C LEU A 102 -14.52 9.12 -5.15
N ALA A 103 -14.47 9.64 -3.93
CA ALA A 103 -14.44 11.09 -3.69
C ALA A 103 -13.18 11.75 -4.27
N LEU A 104 -12.01 11.11 -4.16
CA LEU A 104 -10.75 11.54 -4.78
C LEU A 104 -10.93 11.69 -6.30
N ALA A 105 -11.47 10.66 -6.95
CA ALA A 105 -11.65 10.63 -8.39
C ALA A 105 -12.60 11.74 -8.89
N TRP A 106 -13.70 12.00 -8.18
CA TRP A 106 -14.75 12.92 -8.64
C TRP A 106 -14.58 14.36 -8.16
N VAL A 107 -13.98 14.56 -6.98
CA VAL A 107 -13.88 15.89 -6.34
C VAL A 107 -12.46 16.43 -6.41
N PHE A 108 -11.47 15.67 -5.94
CA PHE A 108 -10.11 16.19 -5.77
C PHE A 108 -9.32 16.19 -7.08
N VAL A 109 -9.44 15.15 -7.91
CA VAL A 109 -8.71 15.06 -9.18
C VAL A 109 -9.02 16.24 -10.13
N PRO A 110 -10.28 16.63 -10.38
CA PRO A 110 -10.57 17.78 -11.23
C PRO A 110 -9.94 19.08 -10.72
N VAL A 111 -9.82 19.25 -9.40
CA VAL A 111 -9.19 20.41 -8.76
C VAL A 111 -7.68 20.40 -8.96
N TYR A 112 -7.02 19.25 -8.78
CA TYR A 112 -5.57 19.12 -8.96
C TYR A 112 -5.14 19.30 -10.43
N VAL A 113 -5.92 18.72 -11.34
CA VAL A 113 -5.65 18.83 -12.79
C VAL A 113 -5.86 20.26 -13.27
N SER A 114 -6.94 20.93 -12.85
CA SER A 114 -7.21 22.31 -13.26
C SER A 114 -6.19 23.31 -12.69
N SER A 115 -5.63 23.03 -11.52
CA SER A 115 -4.62 23.91 -10.91
C SER A 115 -3.20 23.70 -11.45
N GLY A 116 -2.96 22.64 -12.25
CA GLY A 116 -1.67 22.36 -12.89
C GLY A 116 -0.53 22.10 -11.89
N ILE A 117 -0.85 21.60 -10.70
CA ILE A 117 0.10 21.37 -9.62
C ILE A 117 0.45 19.88 -9.53
N VAL A 118 1.71 19.59 -9.18
CA VAL A 118 2.24 18.22 -9.10
C VAL A 118 2.29 17.71 -7.65
N THR A 119 2.23 18.60 -6.65
CA THR A 119 2.38 18.23 -5.23
C THR A 119 1.42 18.97 -4.30
N MET A 120 0.87 18.31 -3.27
CA MET A 120 -0.01 18.95 -2.28
C MET A 120 0.59 20.19 -1.61
N PRO A 121 1.87 20.20 -1.16
CA PRO A 121 2.45 21.41 -0.56
C PRO A 121 2.51 22.60 -1.51
N GLU A 122 2.71 22.36 -2.82
CA GLU A 122 2.65 23.41 -3.83
C GLU A 122 1.21 23.94 -3.99
N TYR A 123 0.20 23.08 -3.90
CA TYR A 123 -1.20 23.51 -3.92
C TYR A 123 -1.53 24.39 -2.73
N LEU A 124 -1.12 24.00 -1.54
CA LEU A 124 -1.32 24.79 -0.33
C LEU A 124 -0.52 26.11 -0.38
N GLY A 125 0.70 26.09 -0.96
CA GLY A 125 1.50 27.29 -1.19
C GLY A 125 0.85 28.30 -2.13
N ARG A 126 0.23 27.84 -3.23
CA ARG A 126 -0.51 28.72 -4.16
C ARG A 126 -1.83 29.20 -3.55
N ARG A 127 -2.55 28.35 -2.81
CA ARG A 127 -3.86 28.71 -2.24
C ARG A 127 -3.76 29.69 -1.07
N PHE A 128 -2.83 29.47 -0.14
CA PHE A 128 -2.71 30.27 1.08
C PHE A 128 -1.65 31.36 0.98
N GLY A 129 -0.82 31.33 -0.08
CA GLY A 129 0.26 32.27 -0.30
C GLY A 129 1.45 32.00 0.61
N GLY A 130 2.63 31.80 0.00
CA GLY A 130 3.90 31.84 0.72
C GLY A 130 4.78 30.61 0.50
N GLU A 131 5.99 30.87 0.02
CA GLU A 131 7.02 29.85 -0.20
C GLU A 131 7.45 29.14 1.09
N ARG A 132 7.36 29.83 2.23
CA ARG A 132 7.69 29.27 3.55
C ARG A 132 6.77 28.11 3.93
N ILE A 133 5.46 28.23 3.66
CA ILE A 133 4.47 27.20 3.99
C ILE A 133 4.71 25.97 3.11
N ARG A 134 4.94 26.18 1.80
CA ARG A 134 5.27 25.11 0.86
C ARG A 134 6.51 24.33 1.30
N MET A 135 7.59 25.02 1.65
CA MET A 135 8.83 24.39 2.10
C MET A 135 8.64 23.62 3.41
N TYR A 136 7.94 24.21 4.38
CA TYR A 136 7.66 23.55 5.66
C TYR A 136 6.84 22.28 5.48
N LEU A 137 5.74 22.36 4.72
CA LEU A 137 4.85 21.23 4.49
C LEU A 137 5.52 20.12 3.66
N SER A 138 6.35 20.48 2.68
CA SER A 138 7.14 19.51 1.90
C SER A 138 8.19 18.81 2.75
N ALA A 139 8.88 19.54 3.64
CA ALA A 139 9.86 18.94 4.53
C ALA A 139 9.18 18.01 5.55
N LEU A 140 8.04 18.44 6.10
CA LEU A 140 7.25 17.65 7.05
C LEU A 140 6.70 16.37 6.41
N SER A 141 6.11 16.45 5.22
CA SER A 141 5.56 15.29 4.51
C SER A 141 6.65 14.28 4.12
N LEU A 142 7.81 14.75 3.65
CA LEU A 142 8.95 13.89 3.35
C LEU A 142 9.46 13.19 4.60
N LEU A 143 9.62 13.94 5.71
CA LEU A 143 10.03 13.38 6.99
C LEU A 143 9.05 12.30 7.46
N LEU A 144 7.74 12.62 7.47
CA LEU A 144 6.71 11.66 7.85
C LEU A 144 6.73 10.42 6.95
N SER A 145 6.88 10.58 5.63
CA SER A 145 6.91 9.45 4.70
C SER A 145 8.09 8.51 4.97
N VAL A 146 9.27 9.05 5.26
CA VAL A 146 10.47 8.24 5.57
C VAL A 146 10.32 7.51 6.89
N PHE A 147 9.94 8.22 7.96
CA PHE A 147 9.91 7.64 9.30
C PHE A 147 8.68 6.77 9.58
N THR A 148 7.59 6.96 8.86
CA THR A 148 6.37 6.16 9.07
C THR A 148 6.22 5.08 7.99
N LYS A 149 6.06 5.46 6.72
CA LYS A 149 5.76 4.52 5.63
C LYS A 149 6.93 3.61 5.32
N ILE A 150 8.06 4.20 4.91
CA ILE A 150 9.24 3.42 4.50
C ILE A 150 9.73 2.53 5.65
N SER A 151 9.71 3.05 6.88
CA SER A 151 10.12 2.30 8.06
C SER A 151 9.19 1.13 8.37
N THR A 152 7.88 1.30 8.22
CA THR A 152 6.89 0.23 8.45
C THR A 152 7.01 -0.87 7.40
N ASP A 153 7.13 -0.50 6.12
CA ASP A 153 7.31 -1.47 5.03
C ASP A 153 8.64 -2.22 5.16
N LEU A 154 9.71 -1.50 5.53
CA LEU A 154 11.03 -2.09 5.72
C LEU A 154 11.02 -3.09 6.89
N TYR A 155 10.36 -2.73 7.99
CA TYR A 155 10.21 -3.61 9.15
C TYR A 155 9.35 -4.83 8.82
N SER A 156 8.21 -4.64 8.16
CA SER A 156 7.30 -5.73 7.76
C SER A 156 7.99 -6.73 6.84
N GLY A 157 8.72 -6.25 5.82
CA GLY A 157 9.50 -7.10 4.94
C GLY A 157 10.66 -7.82 5.64
N ALA A 158 11.39 -7.15 6.54
CA ALA A 158 12.46 -7.77 7.31
C ALA A 158 11.93 -8.86 8.28
N LEU A 159 10.78 -8.61 8.90
CA LEU A 159 10.07 -9.57 9.74
C LEU A 159 9.67 -10.82 8.94
N PHE A 160 9.18 -10.64 7.71
CA PHE A 160 8.87 -11.77 6.83
C PHE A 160 10.10 -12.63 6.53
N ILE A 161 11.22 -12.00 6.15
CA ILE A 161 12.49 -12.70 5.88
C ILE A 161 12.96 -13.46 7.13
N GLN A 162 12.86 -12.84 8.31
CA GLN A 162 13.20 -13.48 9.58
C GLN A 162 12.32 -14.70 9.86
N VAL A 163 11.00 -14.59 9.66
CA VAL A 163 10.04 -15.68 9.89
C VAL A 163 10.27 -16.84 8.91
N CYS A 164 10.63 -16.52 7.67
CA CYS A 164 10.84 -17.50 6.61
C CYS A 164 12.20 -18.20 6.70
N LEU A 165 13.29 -17.44 6.76
CA LEU A 165 14.67 -17.95 6.65
C LEU A 165 15.38 -18.09 8.02
N GLY A 166 14.77 -17.60 9.10
CA GLY A 166 15.40 -17.58 10.43
C GLY A 166 16.58 -16.61 10.53
N TRP A 167 16.73 -15.69 9.57
CA TRP A 167 17.84 -14.73 9.53
C TRP A 167 17.67 -13.64 10.59
N ASN A 168 18.78 -13.04 11.00
CA ASN A 168 18.77 -11.91 11.92
C ASN A 168 18.03 -10.71 11.28
N LEU A 169 17.12 -10.09 12.03
CA LEU A 169 16.30 -8.98 11.54
C LEU A 169 17.15 -7.83 10.97
N TYR A 170 18.28 -7.48 11.61
CA TYR A 170 19.19 -6.42 11.11
C TYR A 170 19.83 -6.79 9.77
N LEU A 171 20.24 -8.06 9.61
CA LEU A 171 20.80 -8.55 8.33
C LEU A 171 19.75 -8.48 7.23
N SER A 172 18.52 -8.93 7.51
CA SER A 172 17.38 -8.88 6.59
C SER A 172 17.07 -7.45 6.17
N THR A 173 17.03 -6.50 7.11
CA THR A 173 16.80 -5.08 6.85
C THR A 173 17.86 -4.48 5.94
N VAL A 174 19.16 -4.71 6.23
CA VAL A 174 20.25 -4.16 5.42
C VAL A 174 20.24 -4.74 4.01
N LEU A 175 20.03 -6.06 3.87
CA LEU A 175 19.96 -6.70 2.56
C LEU A 175 18.80 -6.17 1.73
N MET A 176 17.62 -6.01 2.35
CA MET A 176 16.45 -5.45 1.67
C MET A 176 16.69 -4.01 1.23
N LEU A 177 17.30 -3.17 2.07
CA LEU A 177 17.68 -1.80 1.69
C LEU A 177 18.64 -1.77 0.49
N VAL A 178 19.68 -2.61 0.49
CA VAL A 178 20.66 -2.66 -0.59
C VAL A 178 19.99 -3.09 -1.90
N VAL A 179 19.20 -4.16 -1.88
CA VAL A 179 18.49 -4.63 -3.08
C VAL A 179 17.52 -3.56 -3.58
N THR A 180 16.75 -2.94 -2.67
CA THR A 180 15.81 -1.87 -3.01
C THR A 180 16.49 -0.65 -3.61
N ALA A 181 17.59 -0.20 -3.02
CA ALA A 181 18.38 0.90 -3.56
C ALA A 181 18.92 0.57 -4.97
N LEU A 182 19.48 -0.62 -5.16
CA LEU A 182 20.06 -1.03 -6.45
C LEU A 182 19.02 -1.02 -7.58
N TYR A 183 17.85 -1.65 -7.38
CA TYR A 183 16.84 -1.68 -8.45
C TYR A 183 16.19 -0.31 -8.67
N THR A 184 16.05 0.51 -7.62
CA THR A 184 15.46 1.85 -7.73
C THR A 184 16.36 2.78 -8.54
N ILE A 185 17.68 2.71 -8.33
CA ILE A 185 18.67 3.51 -9.07
C ILE A 185 18.77 3.03 -10.54
N ALA A 186 18.64 1.73 -10.78
CA ALA A 186 18.83 1.15 -12.12
C ALA A 186 17.60 1.25 -13.05
N GLY A 187 16.37 1.19 -12.53
CA GLY A 187 15.16 0.92 -13.33
C GLY A 187 14.51 2.12 -14.03
N GLY A 188 14.40 3.28 -13.36
CA GLY A 188 13.59 4.42 -13.83
C GLY A 188 12.07 4.25 -13.67
N LEU A 189 11.32 5.35 -13.77
CA LEU A 189 9.88 5.39 -13.42
C LEU A 189 9.02 4.41 -14.24
N ALA A 190 9.33 4.24 -15.53
CA ALA A 190 8.59 3.33 -16.40
C ALA A 190 8.79 1.86 -16.02
N ALA A 191 10.02 1.45 -15.72
CA ALA A 191 10.32 0.07 -15.34
C ALA A 191 9.61 -0.28 -14.02
N VAL A 192 9.61 0.66 -13.07
CA VAL A 192 8.90 0.52 -11.78
C VAL A 192 7.40 0.25 -12.01
N ILE A 193 6.72 1.02 -12.86
CA ILE A 193 5.28 0.81 -13.13
C ILE A 193 4.99 -0.60 -13.69
N TYR A 194 5.84 -1.10 -14.59
CA TYR A 194 5.65 -2.44 -15.17
C TYR A 194 5.96 -3.56 -14.17
N THR A 195 7.01 -3.43 -13.37
CA THR A 195 7.31 -4.40 -12.31
C THR A 195 6.23 -4.40 -11.24
N ASP A 196 5.72 -3.23 -10.85
CA ASP A 196 4.61 -3.10 -9.90
C ASP A 196 3.34 -3.77 -10.44
N THR A 197 3.06 -3.59 -11.73
CA THR A 197 1.89 -4.20 -12.37
C THR A 197 1.96 -5.72 -12.31
N LEU A 198 3.13 -6.29 -12.64
CA LEU A 198 3.37 -7.73 -12.53
C LEU A 198 3.21 -8.19 -11.08
N GLN A 199 3.78 -7.46 -10.13
CA GLN A 199 3.69 -7.77 -8.71
C GLN A 199 2.25 -7.76 -8.21
N THR A 200 1.44 -6.76 -8.59
CA THR A 200 0.01 -6.69 -8.26
C THR A 200 -0.75 -7.92 -8.75
N VAL A 201 -0.51 -8.36 -9.99
CA VAL A 201 -1.16 -9.57 -10.53
C VAL A 201 -0.80 -10.80 -9.72
N ILE A 202 0.48 -10.97 -9.38
CA ILE A 202 0.96 -12.11 -8.58
C ILE A 202 0.36 -12.08 -7.17
N MET A 203 0.30 -10.90 -6.54
CA MET A 203 -0.28 -10.72 -5.21
C MET A 203 -1.77 -11.06 -5.19
N ILE A 204 -2.54 -10.60 -6.18
CA ILE A 204 -3.98 -10.91 -6.28
C ILE A 204 -4.20 -12.42 -6.46
N ILE A 205 -3.47 -13.06 -7.38
CA ILE A 205 -3.57 -14.50 -7.61
C ILE A 205 -3.19 -15.27 -6.34
N GLY A 206 -2.09 -14.88 -5.68
CA GLY A 206 -1.65 -15.47 -4.42
C GLY A 206 -2.67 -15.34 -3.30
N ALA A 207 -3.29 -14.17 -3.15
CA ALA A 207 -4.35 -13.92 -2.17
C ALA A 207 -5.59 -14.78 -2.42
N ILE A 208 -6.02 -14.92 -3.68
CA ILE A 208 -7.15 -15.78 -4.05
C ILE A 208 -6.86 -17.24 -3.73
N ILE A 209 -5.69 -17.75 -4.12
CA ILE A 209 -5.27 -19.15 -3.86
C ILE A 209 -5.20 -19.41 -2.35
N LEU A 210 -4.59 -18.49 -1.58
CA LEU A 210 -4.51 -18.58 -0.12
C LEU A 210 -5.90 -18.62 0.51
N THR A 211 -6.80 -17.73 0.09
CA THR A 211 -8.17 -17.65 0.60
C THR A 211 -8.94 -18.94 0.34
N ILE A 212 -8.92 -19.44 -0.90
CA ILE A 212 -9.60 -20.70 -1.27
C ILE A 212 -9.02 -21.88 -0.47
N THR A 213 -7.70 -21.97 -0.37
CA THR A 213 -7.03 -23.05 0.37
C THR A 213 -7.34 -22.99 1.87
N ALA A 214 -7.41 -21.78 2.44
CA ALA A 214 -7.80 -21.57 3.83
C ALA A 214 -9.24 -22.04 4.08
N PHE A 215 -10.20 -21.62 3.25
CA PHE A 215 -11.59 -22.06 3.38
C PHE A 215 -11.75 -23.59 3.21
N ASN A 216 -11.00 -24.20 2.30
CA ASN A 216 -10.99 -25.64 2.13
C ASN A 216 -10.48 -26.37 3.38
N LYS A 217 -9.44 -25.84 4.04
CA LYS A 217 -8.92 -26.41 5.31
C LYS A 217 -9.85 -26.21 6.50
N ILE A 218 -10.60 -25.10 6.52
CA ILE A 218 -11.58 -24.78 7.57
C ILE A 218 -12.86 -25.64 7.40
N GLY A 219 -13.10 -26.18 6.21
CA GLY A 219 -14.31 -26.94 5.89
C GLY A 219 -15.48 -26.03 5.53
N GLY A 220 -15.21 -24.87 4.93
CA GLY A 220 -16.21 -23.90 4.46
C GLY A 220 -16.50 -22.74 5.42
N TYR A 221 -17.28 -21.77 4.94
CA TYR A 221 -17.59 -20.53 5.67
C TYR A 221 -18.38 -20.77 6.96
N SER A 222 -19.28 -21.76 6.99
CA SER A 222 -20.09 -22.08 8.18
C SER A 222 -19.25 -22.49 9.39
N ASN A 223 -18.06 -23.04 9.15
CA ASN A 223 -17.15 -23.49 10.21
C ASN A 223 -16.15 -22.39 10.63
N LEU A 224 -16.12 -21.25 9.93
CA LEU A 224 -15.15 -20.18 10.16
C LEU A 224 -15.20 -19.66 11.60
N GLU A 225 -16.38 -19.35 12.11
CA GLU A 225 -16.55 -18.81 13.46
C GLU A 225 -16.09 -19.82 14.53
N GLY A 226 -16.54 -21.07 14.42
CA GLY A 226 -16.19 -22.12 15.38
C GLY A 226 -14.71 -22.50 15.38
N VAL A 227 -14.04 -22.45 14.22
CA VAL A 227 -12.60 -22.69 14.09
C VAL A 227 -11.79 -21.49 14.57
N TYR A 228 -12.23 -20.26 14.25
CA TYR A 228 -11.57 -19.03 14.68
C TYR A 228 -11.51 -18.93 16.21
N GLN A 229 -12.59 -19.23 16.92
CA GLN A 229 -12.62 -19.24 18.38
C GLN A 229 -11.67 -20.27 19.03
N LYS A 230 -11.18 -21.24 18.25
CA LYS A 230 -10.22 -22.27 18.69
C LYS A 230 -8.80 -22.03 18.18
N ALA A 231 -8.59 -20.98 17.38
CA ALA A 231 -7.33 -20.71 16.70
C ALA A 231 -6.32 -20.01 17.62
N ILE A 232 -5.85 -20.71 18.66
CA ILE A 232 -4.81 -20.22 19.57
C ILE A 232 -3.43 -20.64 19.02
N PRO A 233 -2.50 -19.70 18.78
CA PRO A 233 -1.18 -20.03 18.25
C PRO A 233 -0.32 -20.77 19.28
N SER A 234 0.45 -21.77 18.84
CA SER A 234 1.31 -22.58 19.72
C SER A 234 2.49 -21.80 20.31
N LYS A 235 2.88 -20.69 19.69
CA LYS A 235 3.90 -19.75 20.22
C LYS A 235 3.21 -18.44 20.58
N ILE A 236 3.29 -18.06 21.85
CA ILE A 236 2.68 -16.85 22.39
C ILE A 236 3.75 -15.89 22.88
N ILE A 237 3.50 -14.59 22.74
CA ILE A 237 4.30 -13.57 23.42
C ILE A 237 3.74 -13.48 24.85
N PRO A 238 4.56 -13.67 25.90
CA PRO A 238 4.08 -13.57 27.27
C PRO A 238 3.58 -12.15 27.55
N ASN A 239 2.51 -12.03 28.34
CA ASN A 239 1.89 -10.77 28.77
C ASN A 239 1.12 -9.98 27.68
N THR A 240 0.63 -10.63 26.63
CA THR A 240 -0.24 -9.99 25.63
C THR A 240 -1.55 -10.76 25.44
N THR A 241 -2.65 -10.07 25.12
CA THR A 241 -3.96 -10.69 24.83
C THR A 241 -4.20 -10.90 23.32
N CYS A 242 -3.25 -10.50 22.47
CA CYS A 242 -3.39 -10.54 21.01
C CYS A 242 -3.48 -11.95 20.41
N HIS A 243 -3.18 -12.98 21.20
CA HIS A 243 -3.23 -14.38 20.78
C HIS A 243 -4.56 -15.06 21.11
N LEU A 244 -5.46 -14.38 21.84
CA LEU A 244 -6.75 -14.91 22.23
C LEU A 244 -7.82 -14.45 21.23
N PRO A 245 -8.58 -15.38 20.63
CA PRO A 245 -9.67 -15.01 19.75
C PRO A 245 -10.75 -14.27 20.54
N ARG A 246 -11.24 -13.18 19.95
CA ARG A 246 -12.23 -12.31 20.58
C ARG A 246 -13.65 -12.79 20.29
N ALA A 247 -14.55 -12.60 21.25
CA ALA A 247 -15.97 -12.99 21.09
C ALA A 247 -16.71 -12.17 20.02
N ASP A 248 -16.36 -10.89 19.85
CA ASP A 248 -16.93 -9.98 18.84
C ASP A 248 -16.13 -9.97 17.51
N ALA A 249 -15.25 -10.95 17.28
CA ALA A 249 -14.37 -10.98 16.11
C ALA A 249 -15.13 -11.01 14.76
N MET A 250 -16.37 -11.52 14.74
CA MET A 250 -17.22 -11.56 13.55
C MET A 250 -18.14 -10.34 13.41
N HIS A 251 -18.05 -9.36 14.32
CA HIS A 251 -18.79 -8.10 14.22
C HIS A 251 -17.93 -7.04 13.54
N LEU A 252 -18.37 -6.59 12.36
CA LEU A 252 -17.70 -5.50 11.64
C LEU A 252 -17.84 -4.17 12.39
N PHE A 253 -19.05 -3.85 12.85
CA PHE A 253 -19.32 -2.70 13.70
C PHE A 253 -19.29 -3.13 15.17
N ARG A 254 -18.20 -2.82 15.86
CA ARG A 254 -18.04 -3.13 17.28
C ARG A 254 -18.68 -2.09 18.17
N ASP A 255 -18.77 -2.41 19.46
CA ASP A 255 -19.29 -1.53 20.50
C ASP A 255 -18.69 -0.12 20.41
N PRO A 256 -19.51 0.95 20.49
CA PRO A 256 -19.06 2.33 20.31
C PRO A 256 -18.13 2.86 21.41
N VAL A 257 -18.06 2.24 22.58
CA VAL A 257 -17.37 2.78 23.76
C VAL A 257 -16.27 1.85 24.26
N VAL A 258 -16.52 0.54 24.29
CA VAL A 258 -15.62 -0.45 24.91
C VAL A 258 -14.78 -1.21 23.87
N GLY A 259 -15.16 -1.16 22.60
CA GLY A 259 -14.43 -1.84 21.53
C GLY A 259 -13.14 -1.11 21.14
N ASP A 260 -12.06 -1.86 20.87
CA ASP A 260 -10.78 -1.31 20.37
C ASP A 260 -10.92 -0.59 19.02
N LEU A 261 -11.91 -0.99 18.23
CA LEU A 261 -12.27 -0.38 16.94
C LEU A 261 -13.75 0.02 17.00
N PRO A 262 -14.08 1.09 17.75
CA PRO A 262 -15.46 1.47 17.95
C PRO A 262 -16.07 1.94 16.64
N TRP A 263 -17.30 1.52 16.33
CA TRP A 263 -17.91 1.83 15.03
C TRP A 263 -17.97 3.33 14.68
N PRO A 264 -18.16 4.29 15.62
CA PRO A 264 -18.12 5.71 15.29
C PRO A 264 -16.70 6.16 14.89
N GLY A 265 -15.68 5.62 15.55
CA GLY A 265 -14.28 5.86 15.18
C GLY A 265 -13.94 5.24 13.83
N MET A 266 -14.43 4.03 13.57
CA MET A 266 -14.26 3.35 12.28
C MET A 266 -14.93 4.11 11.13
N THR A 267 -16.11 4.68 11.36
CA THR A 267 -16.87 5.34 10.30
C THR A 267 -16.48 6.80 10.12
N LEU A 268 -16.38 7.59 11.19
CA LEU A 268 -16.09 9.02 11.11
C LEU A 268 -14.59 9.30 11.20
N GLY A 269 -13.91 8.68 12.18
CA GLY A 269 -12.48 8.87 12.41
C GLY A 269 -11.62 8.36 11.26
N LEU A 270 -11.87 7.12 10.79
CA LEU A 270 -11.13 6.58 9.65
C LEU A 270 -11.44 7.32 8.36
N THR A 271 -12.63 7.89 8.17
CA THR A 271 -12.90 8.72 6.97
C THR A 271 -11.99 9.92 6.90
N ILE A 272 -11.71 10.59 8.03
CA ILE A 272 -10.79 11.72 8.08
C ILE A 272 -9.37 11.25 7.74
N LEU A 273 -8.93 10.15 8.37
CA LEU A 273 -7.60 9.57 8.12
C LEU A 273 -7.45 9.11 6.67
N ALA A 274 -8.45 8.41 6.12
CA ALA A 274 -8.47 7.95 4.75
C ALA A 274 -8.49 9.13 3.77
N THR A 275 -9.24 10.19 4.06
CA THR A 275 -9.24 11.42 3.24
C THR A 275 -7.86 12.07 3.24
N TRP A 276 -7.22 12.19 4.40
CA TRP A 276 -5.84 12.66 4.46
C TRP A 276 -4.90 11.75 3.65
N TYR A 277 -5.03 10.43 3.83
CA TYR A 277 -4.17 9.43 3.22
C TYR A 277 -4.28 9.32 1.70
N TRP A 278 -5.49 9.35 1.18
CA TRP A 278 -5.76 9.17 -0.26
C TRP A 278 -5.80 10.51 -1.00
N CYS A 279 -6.25 11.58 -0.36
CA CYS A 279 -6.49 12.86 -1.02
C CYS A 279 -5.48 13.95 -0.68
N THR A 280 -4.54 13.76 0.24
CA THR A 280 -3.56 14.82 0.59
C THR A 280 -2.11 14.35 0.70
N ASP A 281 -1.89 13.02 0.65
CA ASP A 281 -0.57 12.45 0.80
C ASP A 281 0.29 12.60 -0.47
N GLN A 282 1.40 13.31 -0.31
CA GLN A 282 2.25 13.75 -1.41
C GLN A 282 2.92 12.61 -2.19
N ALA A 283 3.18 11.46 -1.55
CA ALA A 283 3.84 10.32 -2.20
C ALA A 283 2.96 9.69 -3.31
N ARG A 284 1.64 9.90 -3.25
CA ARG A 284 0.67 9.29 -4.16
C ARG A 284 0.18 10.26 -5.24
N GLU A 285 0.06 11.54 -4.88
CA GLU A 285 -0.32 12.60 -5.82
C GLU A 285 0.74 12.91 -6.87
N SER A 286 2.00 12.47 -6.68
CA SER A 286 3.08 12.70 -7.62
C SER A 286 2.80 11.98 -8.96
N SER A 287 2.13 12.69 -9.86
CA SER A 287 1.90 12.40 -11.27
C SER A 287 1.04 11.19 -11.67
N LEU A 288 0.86 10.17 -10.82
CA LEU A 288 0.19 8.91 -11.22
C LEU A 288 -1.32 8.92 -10.99
N VAL A 289 -1.80 9.35 -9.81
CA VAL A 289 -3.24 9.40 -9.48
C VAL A 289 -4.03 10.28 -10.46
N PRO A 290 -3.60 11.52 -10.77
CA PRO A 290 -4.32 12.33 -11.75
C PRO A 290 -4.37 11.69 -13.14
N LYS A 291 -3.27 11.06 -13.59
CA LYS A 291 -3.22 10.37 -14.89
C LYS A 291 -4.16 9.16 -14.95
N PHE A 292 -4.20 8.36 -13.88
CA PHE A 292 -5.13 7.23 -13.77
C PHE A 292 -6.57 7.71 -13.87
N CYS A 293 -6.95 8.68 -13.04
CA CYS A 293 -8.31 9.19 -13.00
C CYS A 293 -8.71 9.90 -14.30
N ILE A 294 -7.82 10.66 -14.95
CA ILE A 294 -8.09 11.22 -16.29
C ILE A 294 -8.32 10.10 -17.32
N ARG A 295 -7.55 9.02 -17.29
CA ARG A 295 -7.69 7.95 -18.28
C ARG A 295 -8.93 7.09 -18.06
N VAL A 296 -9.31 6.86 -16.81
CA VAL A 296 -10.50 6.08 -16.43
C VAL A 296 -11.78 6.91 -16.56
N PHE A 297 -11.79 8.13 -16.02
CA PHE A 297 -12.98 8.98 -15.93
C PHE A 297 -13.06 10.06 -17.01
N GLY A 298 -11.94 10.49 -17.59
CA GLY A 298 -11.88 11.45 -18.70
C GLY A 298 -12.02 10.81 -20.09
N GLY A 299 -12.10 9.48 -20.18
CA GLY A 299 -12.35 8.75 -21.43
C GLY A 299 -13.78 8.89 -22.00
N GLY A 300 -14.70 9.51 -21.25
CA GLY A 300 -15.97 10.01 -21.77
C GLY A 300 -15.82 11.50 -22.09
N GLY A 301 -15.89 11.87 -23.37
CA GLY A 301 -15.61 13.21 -23.91
C GLY A 301 -16.44 14.35 -23.31
N GLY A 302 -16.07 14.80 -22.11
CA GLY A 302 -16.69 15.94 -21.43
C GLY A 302 -15.73 16.85 -20.65
N VAL A 303 -14.46 16.46 -20.49
CA VAL A 303 -13.51 17.23 -19.65
C VAL A 303 -12.59 18.16 -20.46
N GLU A 304 -12.55 18.03 -21.79
CA GLU A 304 -11.69 18.89 -22.64
C GLU A 304 -12.38 20.16 -23.17
N GLY A 305 -13.68 20.40 -22.92
CA GLY A 305 -14.40 21.51 -23.57
C GLY A 305 -15.39 22.31 -22.72
N GLY A 306 -15.68 21.91 -21.49
CA GLY A 306 -16.62 22.60 -20.63
C GLY A 306 -16.06 22.72 -19.23
N GLY A 307 -15.79 23.94 -18.78
CA GLY A 307 -15.40 24.21 -17.40
C GLY A 307 -16.37 23.50 -16.46
N CYS A 308 -15.86 22.52 -15.71
CA CYS A 308 -16.62 21.82 -14.70
C CYS A 308 -17.20 22.89 -13.75
N CYS A 309 -18.52 22.95 -13.55
CA CYS A 309 -19.15 23.93 -12.64
C CYS A 309 -18.52 23.94 -11.24
N PHE A 310 -17.89 22.83 -10.83
CA PHE A 310 -17.13 22.71 -9.59
C PHE A 310 -15.79 23.47 -9.60
N CYS A 311 -15.10 23.56 -10.74
CA CYS A 311 -13.88 24.37 -10.88
C CYS A 311 -14.14 25.87 -10.66
N ARG A 312 -15.36 26.35 -10.96
CA ARG A 312 -15.73 27.77 -10.77
C ARG A 312 -15.93 28.15 -9.30
N ILE A 313 -16.21 27.17 -8.43
CA ILE A 313 -16.43 27.40 -6.99
C ILE A 313 -15.09 27.43 -6.22
N LEU A 314 -14.05 26.82 -6.78
CA LEU A 314 -12.73 26.67 -6.15
C LEU A 314 -11.65 27.52 -6.80
N GLU A 315 -12.01 28.57 -7.57
CA GLU A 315 -11.05 29.47 -8.20
C GLU A 315 -9.99 29.92 -7.19
N VAL A 316 -8.80 29.34 -7.34
CA VAL A 316 -7.56 29.87 -6.82
C VAL A 316 -7.14 30.89 -7.87
N PRO A 317 -7.13 32.20 -7.56
CA PRO A 317 -6.62 33.18 -8.50
C PRO A 317 -5.17 32.79 -8.83
N VAL A 318 -4.91 32.59 -10.12
CA VAL A 318 -3.58 32.38 -10.68
C VAL A 318 -2.73 33.62 -10.44
#